data_AF-A0A101XQT6-F1
#
_entry.id   AF-A0A101XQT6-F1
#
_cell.length_a   1.000
_cell.length_b   1.000
_cell.length_c   1.000
_cell.angle_alpha   90.00
_cell.angle_beta   90.00
_cell.angle_gamma   90.00
#
_symmetry.space_group_name_H-M   'P 1'
#
loop_
_entity.id
_entity.type
_entity.pdbx_description
1 polymer ?
#
loop_
_entity_poly.entity_id
_entity_poly.type
_entity_poly.pdbx_seq_one_letter_code
_entity_poly.pdbx_strand_id
1 'polypeptide(L)' 'MPDQDLKDKVRRVRKEGSLKVQSKAEALELITYAQIMYGYQFRIEGHTSFFYLVVDEDD' A
#
# COMPACT_ATOMS: atom_id res chain seq x y z
N MET A 1 2.48 15.67 -9.47
CA MET A 1 2.38 15.77 -8.00
C MET A 1 2.46 14.36 -7.45
N PRO A 2 3.43 14.04 -6.56
CA PRO A 2 3.62 12.68 -6.04
C PRO A 2 2.41 12.16 -5.25
N ASP A 3 1.57 13.04 -4.70
CA ASP A 3 0.42 12.66 -3.87
C ASP A 3 -0.74 11.96 -4.60
N GLN A 4 -0.91 12.18 -5.91
CA GLN A 4 -2.01 11.55 -6.66
C GLN A 4 -1.79 10.04 -6.85
N ASP A 5 -0.55 9.64 -7.10
CA ASP A 5 -0.21 8.23 -7.33
C ASP A 5 -0.38 7.40 -6.04
N LEU A 6 0.08 7.92 -4.89
CA LEU A 6 -0.12 7.28 -3.60
C LEU A 6 -1.60 7.17 -3.25
N LYS A 7 -2.39 8.23 -3.47
CA LYS A 7 -3.84 8.21 -3.24
C LYS A 7 -4.54 7.14 -4.06
N ASP A 8 -4.21 7.01 -5.34
CA ASP A 8 -4.80 5.99 -6.21
C ASP A 8 -4.41 4.58 -5.79
N LYS A 9 -3.16 4.38 -5.37
CA LYS A 9 -2.68 3.10 -4.83
C LYS A 9 -3.39 2.70 -3.53
N VAL A 10 -3.57 3.63 -2.59
CA VAL A 10 -4.33 3.38 -1.36
C VAL A 10 -5.76 2.96 -1.68
N ARG A 11 -6.39 3.66 -2.63
CA ARG A 11 -7.75 3.32 -3.08
C ARG A 11 -7.81 1.94 -3.73
N ARG A 12 -6.77 1.52 -4.46
CA ARG A 12 -6.68 0.16 -5.02
C ARG A 12 -6.55 -0.89 -3.93
N VAL A 13 -5.66 -0.71 -2.94
CA VAL A 13 -5.55 -1.63 -1.79
C VAL A 13 -6.90 -1.81 -1.11
N ARG A 14 -7.62 -0.71 -0.82
CA ARG A 14 -8.96 -0.78 -0.19
C ARG A 14 -10.03 -1.44 -1.06
N LYS A 15 -9.92 -1.36 -2.39
CA LYS A 15 -10.93 -1.89 -3.30
C LYS A 15 -10.67 -3.36 -3.66
N GLU A 16 -9.40 -3.73 -3.78
CA GLU A 16 -8.96 -5.05 -4.24
C GLU A 16 -8.49 -5.94 -3.07
N GLY A 17 -8.41 -5.40 -1.85
CA GLY A 17 -7.87 -6.04 -0.64
C GLY A 17 -6.34 -6.09 -0.61
N SER A 18 -5.67 -5.91 -1.75
CA SER A 18 -4.22 -5.96 -1.87
C SER A 18 -3.67 -5.16 -3.05
N LEU A 19 -2.38 -4.83 -3.00
CA LEU A 19 -1.64 -4.19 -4.08
C LEU A 19 -0.21 -4.69 -4.14
N LYS A 20 0.27 -4.97 -5.36
CA LYS A 20 1.67 -5.30 -5.62
C LYS A 20 2.45 -4.04 -5.95
N VAL A 21 3.55 -3.83 -5.23
CA VAL A 21 4.49 -2.72 -5.45
C VAL A 21 5.89 -3.25 -5.72
N GLN A 22 6.69 -2.51 -6.49
CA GLN A 22 7.96 -3.03 -7.02
C GLN A 22 9.10 -2.92 -6.02
N SER A 23 8.96 -2.06 -5.02
CA SER A 23 10.01 -1.82 -4.03
C SER A 23 9.47 -1.77 -2.60
N LYS A 24 10.33 -2.12 -1.65
CA LYS A 24 10.01 -2.01 -0.22
C LYS A 24 9.76 -0.56 0.19
N ALA A 25 10.51 0.38 -0.39
CA ALA A 25 10.36 1.80 -0.10
C ALA A 25 8.96 2.29 -0.49
N GLU A 26 8.49 1.91 -1.69
CA GLU A 26 7.13 2.22 -2.16
C GLU A 26 6.05 1.58 -1.27
N ALA A 27 6.25 0.34 -0.81
CA ALA A 27 5.35 -0.30 0.14
C ALA A 27 5.25 0.48 1.46
N LEU A 28 6.39 0.85 2.03
CA LEU A 28 6.44 1.58 3.30
C LEU A 28 5.87 3.00 3.17
N GLU A 29 6.15 3.68 2.06
CA GLU A 29 5.60 5.01 1.77
C GLU A 29 4.07 4.94 1.65
N LEU A 30 3.54 3.92 0.95
CA LEU A 30 2.11 3.69 0.84
C LEU A 30 1.46 3.45 2.22
N ILE A 31 2.04 2.57 3.04
CA ILE A 31 1.54 2.25 4.37
C ILE A 31 1.52 3.50 5.25
N THR A 32 2.64 4.23 5.28
CA THR A 32 2.78 5.45 6.07
C THR A 32 1.78 6.52 5.62
N TYR A 33 1.64 6.71 4.31
CA TYR A 33 0.70 7.65 3.73
C TYR A 33 -0.76 7.27 4.05
N ALA A 34 -1.13 5.99 3.91
CA ALA A 34 -2.46 5.49 4.22
C ALA A 34 -2.82 5.71 5.70
N GLN A 35 -1.86 5.45 6.60
CA GLN A 35 -2.03 5.64 8.03
C GLN A 35 -2.17 7.13 8.40
N ILE A 36 -1.29 8.00 7.90
CA ILE A 36 -1.31 9.44 8.25
C ILE A 36 -2.52 10.15 7.65
N MET A 37 -2.85 9.87 6.39
CA MET A 37 -3.86 10.64 5.65
C MET A 37 -5.27 10.12 5.86
N TYR A 38 -5.44 8.80 6.03
CA TYR A 38 -6.77 8.16 6.09
C TYR A 38 -6.98 7.32 7.34
N GLY A 39 -5.93 7.03 8.11
CA GLY A 39 -6.00 6.15 9.28
C GLY A 39 -6.10 4.66 8.94
N TYR A 40 -5.87 4.26 7.68
CA TYR A 40 -5.93 2.85 7.28
C TYR A 40 -4.68 2.09 7.74
N GLN A 41 -4.89 0.85 8.19
CA GLN A 41 -3.81 -0.06 8.56
C GLN A 41 -3.54 -1.02 7.41
N PHE A 42 -2.41 -0.81 6.74
CA PHE A 42 -1.92 -1.70 5.71
C PHE A 42 -0.66 -2.43 6.21
N ARG A 43 -0.48 -3.67 5.77
CA ARG A 43 0.70 -4.47 6.10
C ARG A 43 1.30 -5.11 4.87
N ILE A 44 2.59 -5.47 4.97
CA ILE A 44 3.26 -6.27 3.94
C ILE A 44 3.08 -7.74 4.30
N GLU A 45 2.19 -8.44 3.60
CA GLU A 45 1.91 -9.86 3.87
C GLU A 45 2.95 -10.79 3.23
N GLY A 46 3.52 -10.38 2.11
CA GLY A 46 4.49 -11.20 1.38
C GLY A 46 5.47 -10.37 0.56
N HIS A 47 6.67 -10.92 0.37
CA HIS A 47 7.62 -10.41 -0.59
C HIS A 47 8.09 -11.57 -1.47
N THR A 48 8.06 -11.36 -2.77
CA THR A 48 8.73 -12.22 -3.76
C THR A 48 9.94 -11.45 -4.27
N SER A 49 10.92 -12.10 -4.90
CA SER A 49 12.10 -11.44 -5.48
C SER A 49 11.78 -10.32 -6.48
N PHE A 50 10.53 -10.20 -6.93
CA PHE A 50 10.07 -9.24 -7.94
C PHE A 50 9.09 -8.18 -7.42
N PHE A 51 8.46 -8.38 -6.26
CA PHE A 51 7.44 -7.44 -5.75
C PHE A 51 7.17 -7.63 -4.25
N TYR A 52 6.62 -6.59 -3.63
CA TYR A 52 6.06 -6.59 -2.29
C TYR A 52 4.53 -6.55 -2.39
N LEU A 53 3.86 -7.37 -1.60
CA LEU A 53 2.41 -7.41 -1.51
C LEU A 53 1.98 -6.64 -0.27
N VAL A 54 1.33 -5.49 -0.50
CA VAL A 54 0.66 -4.73 0.54
C VAL A 54 -0.79 -5.19 0.60
N VAL A 55 -1.29 -5.49 1.79
CA VAL A 55 -2.67 -5.89 2.02
C VAL A 55 -3.32 -4.97 3.03
N ASP A 56 -4.63 -4.88 2.96
CA ASP A 56 -5.43 -4.23 3.99
C ASP A 56 -5.53 -5.13 5.22
N GLU A 57 -5.39 -4.56 6.41
CA GLU A 57 -5.46 -5.30 7.68
C GLU A 57 -6.86 -5.27 8.32
N ASP A 58 -7.74 -4.37 7.84
CA ASP A 58 -9.10 -4.20 8.36
C ASP A 58 -10.17 -5.11 7.70
N ASP A 59 -9.80 -6.04 6.81
CA ASP A 59 -10.72 -6.96 6.08
C ASP A 59 -10.32 -8.45 6.23
#